data_AF-A0A9X3TED6-F1
#
_entry.id   AF-A0A9X3TED6-F1
#
_cell.length_a   1.000
_cell.length_b   1.000
_cell.length_c   1.000
_cell.angle_alpha   90.00
_cell.angle_beta   90.00
_cell.angle_gamma   90.00
#
_symmetry.space_group_name_H-M   'P 1'
#
loop_
_entity.id
_entity.type
_entity.pdbx_description
1 polymer ?
#
loop_
_entity_poly.entity_id
_entity_poly.type
_entity_poly.pdbx_seq_one_letter_code
_entity_poly.pdbx_strand_id
1 'polypeptide(L)'
;AERRARKMGLKEIDSEHLTKFRNEAMMKAVKRIRSFGYQELTFDAFDDALEKVKRLQGNEQAEKRLAEIREYMKKKPEVGVLGEELMDRFRKYLKGEGTL
;
A
#
# COMPACT_ATOMS: atom_id res chain seq x y z
N ALA A 1 -0.70 12.88 -1.00
CA ALA A 1 0.68 13.40 -1.11
C ALA A 1 0.72 14.88 -0.75
N GLU A 2 -0.04 15.73 -1.44
CA GLU A 2 -0.10 17.19 -1.24
C GLU A 2 -0.19 17.67 0.22
N ARG A 3 -1.11 17.11 1.02
CA ARG A 3 -1.29 17.51 2.43
C ARG A 3 -0.10 17.18 3.33
N ARG A 4 0.68 16.13 2.99
CA ARG A 4 1.93 15.76 3.70
C ARG A 4 3.10 16.61 3.23
N ALA A 5 3.18 16.92 1.93
CA ALA A 5 4.19 17.82 1.36
C ALA A 5 4.11 19.23 1.97
N ARG A 6 2.89 19.80 2.09
CA ARG A 6 2.66 21.07 2.80
C ARG A 6 3.13 21.04 4.25
N LYS A 7 2.96 19.89 4.95
CA LYS A 7 3.36 19.73 6.35
C LYS A 7 4.88 19.58 6.54
N MET A 8 5.61 19.24 5.48
CA MET A 8 7.09 19.16 5.47
C MET A 8 7.76 20.45 4.95
N GLY A 9 6.99 21.49 4.61
CA GLY A 9 7.53 22.75 4.07
C GLY A 9 8.08 22.65 2.64
N LEU A 10 7.78 21.57 1.93
CA LEU A 10 8.28 21.34 0.58
C LEU A 10 7.50 22.18 -0.44
N LYS A 11 8.20 23.06 -1.15
CA LYS A 11 7.63 23.93 -2.20
C LYS A 11 7.25 23.14 -3.46
N GLU A 12 7.92 22.02 -3.73
CA GLU A 12 7.68 21.15 -4.89
C GLU A 12 7.73 19.68 -4.49
N ILE A 13 6.97 18.83 -5.20
CA ILE A 13 6.91 17.38 -4.98
C ILE A 13 7.62 16.70 -6.16
N ASP A 14 8.82 16.18 -5.92
CA ASP A 14 9.53 15.37 -6.92
C ASP A 14 9.19 13.86 -6.80
N SER A 15 9.80 13.07 -7.69
CA SER A 15 9.63 11.61 -7.76
C SER A 15 10.07 10.87 -6.48
N GLU A 16 11.10 11.38 -5.78
CA GLU A 16 11.58 10.77 -4.53
C GLU A 16 10.56 10.94 -3.41
N HIS A 17 9.93 12.12 -3.33
CA HIS A 17 8.85 12.37 -2.39
C HIS A 17 7.64 11.48 -2.64
N LEU A 18 7.24 11.29 -3.91
CA LEU A 18 6.16 10.37 -4.26
C LEU A 18 6.48 8.92 -3.88
N THR A 19 7.71 8.49 -4.15
CA THR A 19 8.21 7.16 -3.76
C THR A 19 8.19 6.96 -2.25
N LYS A 20 8.65 7.95 -1.47
CA LYS A 20 8.59 7.91 0.00
C LYS A 20 7.16 7.81 0.51
N PHE A 21 6.26 8.65 0.01
CA PHE A 21 4.85 8.63 0.44
C PHE A 21 4.16 7.32 0.09
N ARG A 22 4.45 6.75 -1.10
CA ARG A 22 3.97 5.42 -1.50
C ARG A 22 4.47 4.36 -0.52
N ASN A 23 5.78 4.31 -0.26
CA ASN A 23 6.37 3.32 0.64
C ASN A 23 5.81 3.43 2.06
N GLU A 24 5.63 4.64 2.60
CA GLU A 24 4.99 4.88 3.90
C GLU A 24 3.53 4.40 3.96
N ALA A 25 2.78 4.63 2.88
CA ALA A 25 1.40 4.16 2.79
C ALA A 25 1.33 2.63 2.75
N MET A 26 2.22 2.00 1.96
CA MET A 26 2.32 0.54 1.85
C MET A 26 2.71 -0.10 3.19
N MET A 27 3.69 0.45 3.91
CA MET A 27 4.07 -0.05 5.24
C MET A 27 2.87 -0.06 6.20
N LYS A 28 2.05 1.00 6.20
CA LYS A 28 0.85 1.08 7.05
C LYS A 28 -0.21 0.07 6.64
N ALA A 29 -0.37 -0.17 5.34
CA ALA A 29 -1.29 -1.17 4.82
C ALA A 29 -0.86 -2.58 5.24
N VAL A 30 0.42 -2.93 5.06
CA VAL A 30 0.99 -4.24 5.42
C VAL A 30 0.89 -4.51 6.91
N LYS A 31 1.18 -3.51 7.77
CA LYS A 31 1.00 -3.62 9.22
C LYS A 31 -0.44 -3.95 9.60
N ARG A 32 -1.41 -3.36 8.90
CA ARG A 32 -2.84 -3.60 9.12
C ARG A 32 -3.30 -4.96 8.60
N ILE A 33 -2.84 -5.37 7.43
CA ILE A 33 -3.11 -6.69 6.86
C ILE A 33 -2.60 -7.79 7.80
N ARG A 34 -1.37 -7.66 8.33
CA ARG A 34 -0.87 -8.60 9.35
C ARG A 34 -1.75 -8.64 10.60
N SER A 35 -2.26 -7.49 11.06
CA SER A 35 -3.15 -7.46 12.23
C SER A 35 -4.49 -8.18 12.02
N PHE A 36 -4.86 -8.43 10.76
CA PHE A 36 -6.03 -9.25 10.40
C PHE A 36 -5.69 -10.74 10.22
N GLY A 37 -4.43 -11.15 10.39
CA GLY A 37 -4.00 -12.54 10.32
C GLY A 37 -3.46 -12.99 8.96
N TYR A 38 -3.39 -12.11 7.96
CA TYR A 38 -2.83 -12.48 6.65
C TYR A 38 -1.31 -12.56 6.70
N GLN A 39 -0.79 -13.57 6.00
CA GLN A 39 0.65 -13.82 5.86
C GLN A 39 1.19 -13.39 4.48
N GLU A 40 0.29 -12.95 3.59
CA GLU A 40 0.63 -12.56 2.23
C GLU A 40 -0.13 -11.30 1.81
N LEU A 41 0.45 -10.55 0.89
CA LEU A 41 -0.16 -9.34 0.34
C LEU A 41 -0.98 -9.72 -0.90
N THR A 42 -2.22 -10.17 -0.68
CA THR A 42 -3.15 -10.56 -1.75
C THR A 42 -4.26 -9.53 -1.91
N PHE A 43 -4.90 -9.49 -3.08
CA PHE A 43 -6.07 -8.63 -3.28
C PHE A 43 -7.25 -9.05 -2.39
N ASP A 44 -7.37 -10.34 -2.06
CA ASP A 44 -8.39 -10.85 -1.14
C ASP A 44 -8.23 -10.23 0.27
N ALA A 45 -6.98 -10.11 0.74
CA ALA A 45 -6.69 -9.44 2.02
C ALA A 45 -7.09 -7.95 2.01
N PHE A 46 -7.11 -7.31 0.84
CA PHE A 46 -7.59 -5.94 0.67
C PHE A 46 -9.11 -5.84 0.62
N ASP A 47 -9.78 -6.79 -0.04
CA ASP A 47 -11.26 -6.83 -0.07
C ASP A 47 -11.81 -7.06 1.34
N ASP A 48 -11.24 -8.01 2.08
CA ASP A 48 -11.58 -8.23 3.49
C ASP A 48 -11.29 -6.99 4.36
N ALA A 49 -10.27 -6.20 4.02
CA ALA A 49 -9.99 -4.95 4.71
C ALA A 49 -11.01 -3.85 4.38
N LEU A 50 -11.57 -3.80 3.16
CA LEU A 50 -12.67 -2.88 2.81
C LEU A 50 -13.90 -3.19 3.66
N GLU A 51 -14.20 -4.47 3.87
CA GLU A 51 -15.33 -4.89 4.70
C GLU A 51 -15.08 -4.67 6.19
N LYS A 52 -13.91 -5.03 6.72
CA LYS A 52 -13.64 -5.00 8.17
C LYS A 52 -13.28 -3.62 8.69
N VAL A 53 -12.78 -2.72 7.84
CA VAL A 53 -12.36 -1.38 8.25
C VAL A 53 -13.50 -0.39 8.04
N LYS A 54 -14.17 0.00 9.14
CA LYS A 54 -15.30 0.97 9.13
C LYS A 54 -15.10 2.22 8.26
N ARG A 55 -13.90 2.80 8.25
CA ARG A 55 -13.59 4.01 7.45
C ARG A 55 -13.48 3.76 5.93
N LEU A 56 -13.43 2.51 5.51
CA LEU A 56 -13.33 2.09 4.11
C LEU A 56 -14.67 1.57 3.58
N GLN A 57 -15.56 1.10 4.46
CA GLN A 57 -16.92 0.69 4.09
C GLN A 57 -17.66 1.84 3.40
N GLY A 58 -18.18 1.60 2.19
CA GLY A 58 -18.91 2.59 1.40
C GLY A 58 -18.04 3.72 0.83
N ASN A 59 -16.71 3.56 0.81
CA ASN A 59 -15.80 4.53 0.21
C ASN A 59 -15.57 4.18 -1.27
N GLU A 60 -16.46 4.67 -2.14
CA GLU A 60 -16.40 4.45 -3.59
C GLU A 60 -15.04 4.82 -4.20
N GLN A 61 -14.36 5.83 -3.65
CA GLN A 61 -13.05 6.24 -4.13
C GLN A 61 -11.95 5.21 -3.77
N ALA A 62 -12.07 4.55 -2.62
CA ALA A 62 -11.15 3.47 -2.24
C ALA A 62 -11.37 2.24 -3.12
N GLU A 63 -12.62 1.88 -3.38
CA GLU A 63 -13.01 0.77 -4.25
C GLU A 63 -12.55 0.99 -5.69
N LYS A 64 -12.80 2.18 -6.25
CA LYS A 64 -12.35 2.55 -7.60
C LYS A 64 -10.83 2.47 -7.73
N ARG A 65 -10.08 3.02 -6.77
CA ARG A 65 -8.61 2.93 -6.75
C ARG A 65 -8.14 1.48 -6.70
N LEU A 66 -8.80 0.62 -5.93
CA LEU A 66 -8.41 -0.79 -5.85
C LEU A 66 -8.68 -1.52 -7.17
N ALA A 67 -9.79 -1.23 -7.84
CA ALA A 67 -10.09 -1.75 -9.17
C ALA A 67 -9.06 -1.32 -10.21
N GLU A 68 -8.67 -0.04 -10.22
CA GLU A 68 -7.60 0.48 -11.09
C GLU A 68 -6.25 -0.21 -10.82
N ILE A 69 -5.89 -0.42 -9.55
CA ILE A 69 -4.66 -1.14 -9.18
C ILE A 69 -4.74 -2.60 -9.67
N ARG A 70 -5.88 -3.28 -9.50
CA ARG A 70 -6.07 -4.65 -10.00
C ARG A 70 -5.87 -4.73 -11.51
N GLU A 71 -6.47 -3.81 -12.26
CA GLU A 71 -6.34 -3.78 -13.71
C GLU A 71 -4.89 -3.49 -14.13
N TYR A 72 -4.25 -2.53 -13.47
CA TYR A 72 -2.85 -2.18 -13.73
C TYR A 72 -1.90 -3.37 -13.48
N MET A 73 -2.10 -4.11 -12.39
CA MET A 73 -1.27 -5.28 -12.05
C MET A 73 -1.48 -6.45 -13.01
N LYS A 74 -2.69 -6.62 -13.58
CA LYS A 74 -2.95 -7.63 -14.63
C LYS A 74 -2.12 -7.39 -15.89
N LYS A 75 -1.86 -6.12 -16.23
CA LYS A 75 -1.05 -5.72 -17.40
C LYS A 75 0.47 -5.88 -17.18
N LYS A 76 0.88 -6.32 -15.98
CA LYS A 76 2.23 -6.72 -15.57
C LYS A 76 3.35 -5.80 -16.11
N PRO A 77 3.65 -4.67 -15.45
CA PRO A 77 4.81 -3.88 -15.82
C PRO A 77 6.11 -4.69 -15.59
N GLU A 78 7.05 -4.60 -16.53
CA GLU A 78 8.40 -5.19 -16.45
C GLU A 78 9.22 -4.61 -15.28
N VAL A 79 8.91 -3.39 -14.87
CA VAL A 79 9.56 -2.66 -13.78
C VAL A 79 8.65 -2.62 -12.56
N GLY A 80 9.16 -3.08 -11.42
CA GLY A 80 8.41 -3.17 -10.17
C GLY A 80 7.82 -1.84 -9.73
N VAL A 81 6.49 -1.82 -9.51
CA VAL A 81 5.74 -0.72 -8.87
C VAL A 81 6.21 -0.39 -7.45
N LEU A 82 6.94 -1.31 -6.83
CA LEU A 82 7.62 -1.18 -5.54
C LEU A 82 9.03 -1.75 -5.70
N GLY A 83 10.00 -1.17 -4.98
CA GLY A 83 11.36 -1.71 -4.96
C GLY A 83 11.38 -3.13 -4.41
N GLU A 84 12.20 -4.00 -5.01
CA GLU A 84 12.28 -5.43 -4.69
C GLU A 84 12.61 -5.67 -3.21
N GLU A 85 13.55 -4.91 -2.64
CA GLU A 85 13.92 -4.98 -1.22
C GLU A 85 12.76 -4.64 -0.28
N LEU A 86 11.90 -3.70 -0.68
CA LEU A 86 10.73 -3.34 0.12
C LEU A 86 9.67 -4.45 0.08
N MET A 87 9.48 -5.06 -1.08
CA MET A 87 8.60 -6.23 -1.23
C MET A 87 9.09 -7.41 -0.41
N ASP A 88 10.41 -7.63 -0.34
CA ASP A 88 10.98 -8.69 0.47
C ASP A 88 10.76 -8.46 1.97
N ARG A 89 10.94 -7.22 2.44
CA ARG A 89 10.61 -6.83 3.82
C ARG A 89 9.13 -7.05 4.15
N PHE A 90 8.22 -6.75 3.22
CA PHE A 90 6.79 -7.03 3.42
C PHE A 90 6.51 -8.52 3.56
N ARG A 91 7.11 -9.37 2.72
CA ARG A 91 6.95 -10.83 2.80
C ARG A 91 7.44 -11.37 4.16
N LYS A 92 8.66 -11.00 4.57
CA LYS A 92 9.23 -11.42 5.87
C LYS A 92 8.37 -10.96 7.04
N TYR A 93 7.92 -9.69 7.02
CA TYR A 93 7.09 -9.16 8.09
C TYR A 93 5.74 -9.86 8.21
N LEU A 94 5.07 -10.14 7.08
CA LEU A 94 3.77 -10.82 7.10
C LEU A 94 3.88 -12.26 7.62
N LYS A 95 5.01 -12.94 7.34
CA LYS A 95 5.34 -14.26 7.90
C LYS A 95 5.81 -14.26 9.36
N GLY A 96 6.01 -13.08 9.94
CA GLY A 96 6.54 -12.94 11.30
C GLY A 96 8.05 -13.14 11.42
N GLU A 97 8.77 -13.21 10.31
CA GLU A 97 10.22 -13.44 10.22
C GLU A 97 11.04 -12.13 10.28
N GLY A 98 10.43 -11.00 10.67
CA GLY A 98 11.11 -9.72 10.73
C GLY A 98 10.25 -8.54 11.16
N THR A 99 10.88 -7.37 11.24
CA THR A 99 10.26 -6.08 11.59
C THR A 99 10.18 -5.15 10.37
N LEU A 100 9.26 -4.18 10.43
CA LEU A 100 8.99 -3.18 9.38
C LEU A 100 9.25 -1.76 9.82
#